data_AF-A0A6G7SYK8-F1
#
_entry.id   AF-A0A6G7SYK8-F1
#
_cell.length_a   1.000
_cell.length_b   1.000
_cell.length_c   1.000
_cell.angle_alpha   90.00
_cell.angle_beta   90.00
_cell.angle_gamma   90.00
#
_symmetry.space_group_name_H-M   'P 1'
#
loop_
_entity.id
_entity.type
_entity.pdbx_description
1 polymer ?
#
loop_
_entity_poly.entity_id
_entity_poly.type
_entity_poly.pdbx_seq_one_letter_code
_entity_poly.pdbx_strand_id
1 'polypeptide(L)'
;MLRRVTSEHADDAREVQEPEASRIALTWSGEPGRQEELTHGMLLDQAERAATVLRRLGVRAGDRVAVHLPLVPESVIATLACGRLDAIRTTLPVSLTVPELVARTRESSARVLITADAAFWDGAVRPVKPLLDHALARGAASGGAVDRTVLVVNRCSRPVSWKPGRDLWWHEALGVPAATH
;
A
#
# COMPACT_ATOMS: atom_id res chain seq x y z
N MET A 1 12.89 -24.59 52.72
CA MET A 1 13.58 -25.81 52.27
C MET A 1 14.36 -25.44 51.00
N LEU A 2 15.69 -25.30 51.14
CA LEU A 2 16.76 -25.35 50.10
C LEU A 2 16.71 -24.31 48.95
N ARG A 3 17.78 -23.63 48.52
CA ARG A 3 19.17 -23.39 48.94
C ARG A 3 19.68 -22.26 48.01
N ARG A 4 20.41 -21.25 48.51
CA ARG A 4 21.12 -20.29 47.65
C ARG A 4 22.23 -21.04 46.90
N VAL A 5 22.36 -20.83 45.60
CA VAL A 5 23.62 -21.03 44.87
C VAL A 5 23.94 -19.71 44.19
N THR A 6 24.98 -19.05 44.68
CA THR A 6 25.69 -17.98 44.00
C THR A 6 26.55 -18.59 42.90
N SER A 7 26.47 -18.06 41.68
CA SER A 7 27.57 -18.12 40.73
C SER A 7 27.62 -16.81 39.98
N GLU A 8 28.54 -15.94 40.38
CA GLU A 8 29.18 -15.01 39.48
C GLU A 8 29.83 -15.84 38.36
N HIS A 9 29.26 -15.79 37.17
CA HIS A 9 30.00 -15.94 35.93
C HIS A 9 29.69 -14.69 35.13
N ALA A 10 30.73 -13.87 34.97
CA ALA A 10 30.74 -12.80 34.02
C ALA A 10 30.55 -13.39 32.62
N ASP A 11 29.36 -13.21 32.06
CA ASP A 11 29.19 -13.12 30.61
C ASP A 11 28.50 -11.78 30.38
N ASP A 12 29.33 -10.73 30.24
CA ASP A 12 28.99 -9.52 29.49
C ASP A 12 28.88 -9.93 28.01
N ALA A 13 27.95 -10.84 27.71
CA ALA A 13 27.42 -11.01 26.37
C ALA A 13 26.60 -9.75 26.15
N ARG A 14 27.27 -8.69 25.69
CA ARG A 14 26.61 -7.58 25.00
C ARG A 14 25.79 -8.24 23.90
N GLU A 15 24.52 -8.48 24.20
CA GLU A 15 23.52 -8.85 23.22
C GLU A 15 23.61 -7.74 22.17
N VAL A 16 24.25 -8.06 21.04
CA VAL A 16 24.47 -7.10 19.97
C VAL A 16 23.08 -6.77 19.47
N GLN A 17 22.53 -5.68 19.99
CA GLN A 17 21.19 -5.24 19.68
C GLN A 17 21.23 -4.85 18.21
N GLU A 18 20.60 -5.67 17.36
CA GLU A 18 20.50 -5.40 15.93
C GLU A 18 20.03 -3.96 15.72
N PRO A 19 20.66 -3.19 14.81
CA PRO A 19 20.23 -1.83 14.54
C PRO A 19 18.73 -1.80 14.28
N GLU A 20 17.99 -0.86 14.88
CA GLU A 20 16.52 -0.81 14.77
C GLU A 20 16.05 -0.88 13.31
N ALA A 21 16.81 -0.27 12.39
CA ALA A 21 16.55 -0.30 10.95
C ALA A 21 16.60 -1.71 10.32
N SER A 22 17.38 -2.64 10.88
CA SER A 22 17.52 -4.02 10.41
C SER A 22 16.46 -4.96 10.99
N ARG A 23 15.73 -4.54 12.03
CA ARG A 23 14.69 -5.37 12.64
C ARG A 23 13.47 -5.46 11.73
N ILE A 24 12.90 -6.65 11.62
CA ILE A 24 11.66 -6.90 10.86
C ILE A 24 10.51 -6.11 11.50
N ALA A 25 9.88 -5.24 10.69
CA ALA A 25 8.76 -4.40 11.09
C ALA A 25 7.42 -4.94 10.58
N LEU A 26 7.44 -5.60 9.42
CA LEU A 26 6.26 -6.16 8.79
C LEU A 26 6.60 -7.49 8.14
N THR A 27 5.93 -8.55 8.58
CA THR A 27 5.86 -9.84 7.87
C THR A 27 4.49 -9.94 7.22
N TRP A 28 4.48 -10.09 5.90
CA TRP A 28 3.27 -10.29 5.12
C TRP A 28 3.29 -11.70 4.53
N SER A 29 2.14 -12.38 4.60
CA SER A 29 1.92 -13.67 3.95
C SER A 29 0.68 -13.55 3.08
N GLY A 30 0.82 -13.90 1.80
CA GLY A 30 -0.30 -13.94 0.86
C GLY A 30 -0.34 -15.24 0.08
N GLU A 31 -1.43 -15.39 -0.66
CA GLU A 31 -1.71 -16.61 -1.40
C GLU A 31 -1.25 -16.50 -2.87
N PRO A 32 -0.78 -17.62 -3.49
CA PRO A 32 -0.43 -18.88 -2.84
C PRO A 32 1.01 -18.87 -2.31
N GLY A 33 1.18 -18.97 -0.98
CA GLY A 33 2.48 -19.22 -0.34
C GLY A 33 3.51 -18.09 -0.43
N ARG A 34 3.10 -16.87 -0.78
CA ARG A 34 3.99 -15.73 -0.92
C ARG A 34 4.28 -15.12 0.44
N GLN A 35 5.54 -14.88 0.74
CA GLN A 35 5.95 -14.17 1.96
C GLN A 35 6.84 -12.99 1.62
N GLU A 36 6.63 -11.89 2.31
CA GLU A 36 7.45 -10.70 2.22
C GLU A 36 7.76 -10.22 3.63
N GLU A 37 9.01 -9.86 3.88
CA GLU A 37 9.42 -9.25 5.13
C GLU A 37 10.03 -7.89 4.83
N LEU A 38 9.59 -6.87 5.56
CA LEU A 38 10.13 -5.52 5.49
C LEU A 38 10.71 -5.17 6.85
N THR A 39 11.98 -4.77 6.86
CA THR A 39 12.60 -4.17 8.03
C THR A 39 12.06 -2.76 8.26
N HIS A 40 12.30 -2.19 9.43
CA HIS A 40 11.99 -0.78 9.71
C HIS A 40 12.63 0.16 8.68
N GLY A 41 13.89 -0.07 8.31
CA GLY A 41 14.60 0.73 7.32
C GLY A 41 13.97 0.65 5.93
N MET A 42 13.59 -0.56 5.49
CA MET A 42 12.91 -0.75 4.20
C MET A 42 11.54 -0.09 4.18
N LEU A 43 10.77 -0.24 5.25
CA LEU A 43 9.43 0.35 5.36
C LEU A 43 9.49 1.88 5.34
N LEU A 44 10.47 2.46 6.05
CA LEU A 44 10.69 3.90 6.08
C LEU A 44 11.13 4.45 4.72
N ASP A 45 12.11 3.83 4.06
CA ASP A 45 12.57 4.22 2.72
C ASP A 45 11.42 4.18 1.70
N GLN A 46 10.65 3.09 1.68
CA GLN A 46 9.50 2.99 0.77
C GLN A 46 8.41 4.02 1.09
N ALA A 47 8.14 4.31 2.36
CA ALA A 47 7.19 5.35 2.76
C ALA A 47 7.65 6.75 2.36
N GLU A 48 8.95 7.04 2.45
CA GLU A 48 9.55 8.31 2.00
C GLU A 48 9.47 8.50 0.49
N ARG A 49 9.76 7.43 -0.28
CA ARG A 49 9.59 7.42 -1.73
C ARG A 49 8.13 7.63 -2.12
N ALA A 50 7.22 6.89 -1.51
CA ALA A 50 5.78 7.04 -1.75
C ALA A 50 5.30 8.46 -1.42
N ALA A 51 5.72 9.06 -0.29
CA ALA A 51 5.37 10.43 0.06
C ALA A 51 5.92 11.44 -0.96
N THR A 52 7.13 11.23 -1.46
CA THR A 52 7.73 12.07 -2.50
C THR A 52 6.95 11.99 -3.81
N VAL A 53 6.54 10.79 -4.22
CA VAL A 53 5.70 10.56 -5.41
C VAL A 53 4.35 11.24 -5.26
N LEU A 54 3.64 11.01 -4.15
CA LEU A 54 2.34 11.64 -3.88
C LEU A 54 2.45 13.16 -3.91
N ARG A 55 3.51 13.74 -3.32
CA ARG A 55 3.77 15.18 -3.36
C ARG A 55 3.99 15.70 -4.79
N ARG A 56 4.71 14.94 -5.64
CA ARG A 56 4.90 15.27 -7.07
C ARG A 56 3.60 15.20 -7.86
N LEU A 57 2.71 14.27 -7.51
CA LEU A 57 1.34 14.17 -8.04
C LEU A 57 0.39 15.25 -7.49
N GLY A 58 0.92 16.20 -6.71
CA GLY A 58 0.19 17.37 -6.24
C GLY A 58 -0.54 17.18 -4.90
N VAL A 59 -0.36 16.06 -4.20
CA VAL A 59 -0.91 15.87 -2.85
C VAL A 59 -0.26 16.86 -1.88
N ARG A 60 -1.08 17.52 -1.07
CA ARG A 60 -0.69 18.45 -0.01
C ARG A 60 -1.34 18.06 1.33
N ALA A 61 -0.93 18.73 2.41
CA ALA A 61 -1.57 18.56 3.70
C ALA A 61 -3.08 18.83 3.61
N GLY A 62 -3.89 17.95 4.21
CA GLY A 62 -5.35 17.98 4.14
C GLY A 62 -5.96 17.38 2.86
N ASP A 63 -5.19 17.13 1.80
CA ASP A 63 -5.70 16.44 0.61
C ASP A 63 -6.01 14.99 0.93
N ARG A 64 -6.99 14.43 0.21
CA ARG A 64 -7.37 13.02 0.33
C ARG A 64 -6.65 12.15 -0.69
N VAL A 65 -6.11 11.04 -0.20
CA VAL A 65 -5.58 9.93 -1.03
C VAL A 65 -6.47 8.72 -0.79
N ALA A 66 -7.13 8.25 -1.85
CA ALA A 66 -8.00 7.09 -1.75
C ALA A 66 -7.20 5.80 -1.96
N VAL A 67 -7.30 4.87 -1.03
CA VAL A 67 -6.57 3.60 -1.05
C VAL A 67 -7.54 2.46 -1.24
N HIS A 68 -7.56 1.90 -2.45
CA HIS A 68 -8.33 0.73 -2.87
C HIS A 68 -7.40 -0.47 -3.08
N LEU A 69 -6.75 -0.87 -1.99
CA LEU A 69 -5.79 -1.98 -1.96
C LEU A 69 -6.31 -3.13 -1.09
N PRO A 70 -5.96 -4.39 -1.41
CA PRO A 70 -6.07 -5.51 -0.48
C PRO A 70 -5.14 -5.31 0.73
N LEU A 71 -5.13 -6.29 1.65
CA LEU A 71 -4.19 -6.34 2.77
C LEU A 71 -2.80 -6.75 2.26
N VAL A 72 -2.08 -5.82 1.66
CA VAL A 72 -0.71 -5.98 1.12
C VAL A 72 0.24 -4.93 1.73
N PRO A 73 1.57 -5.15 1.73
CA PRO A 73 2.53 -4.23 2.33
C PRO A 73 2.42 -2.79 1.83
N GLU A 74 2.12 -2.62 0.54
CA GLU A 74 1.94 -1.31 -0.10
C GLU A 74 0.80 -0.51 0.53
N SER A 75 -0.20 -1.17 1.11
CA SER A 75 -1.26 -0.51 1.88
C SER A 75 -0.72 0.12 3.16
N VAL A 76 0.21 -0.53 3.86
CA VAL A 76 0.88 0.05 5.04
C VAL A 76 1.78 1.20 4.62
N ILE A 77 2.58 1.01 3.57
CA ILE A 77 3.45 2.05 3.01
C ILE A 77 2.66 3.29 2.60
N ALA A 78 1.51 3.11 1.94
CA ALA A 78 0.61 4.21 1.58
C ALA A 78 0.07 4.97 2.79
N THR A 79 -0.26 4.26 3.89
CA THR A 79 -0.68 4.91 5.15
C THR A 79 0.43 5.77 5.72
N LEU A 80 1.65 5.22 5.82
CA LEU A 80 2.80 5.95 6.35
C LEU A 80 3.13 7.16 5.47
N ALA A 81 3.08 7.01 4.15
CA ALA A 81 3.29 8.09 3.21
C ALA A 81 2.26 9.23 3.35
N CYS A 82 0.98 8.89 3.56
CA CYS A 82 -0.06 9.89 3.82
C CYS A 82 0.21 10.64 5.13
N GLY A 83 0.55 9.92 6.20
CA GLY A 83 0.91 10.54 7.48
C GLY A 83 2.08 11.52 7.37
N ARG A 84 3.12 11.18 6.59
CA ARG A 84 4.27 12.07 6.36
C ARG A 84 3.94 13.35 5.57
N LEU A 85 2.80 13.38 4.88
CA LEU A 85 2.35 14.55 4.11
C LEU A 85 1.25 15.34 4.83
N ASP A 86 0.85 14.91 6.02
CA ASP A 86 -0.40 15.35 6.67
C ASP A 86 -1.62 15.21 5.73
N ALA A 87 -1.58 14.21 4.85
CA ALA A 87 -2.65 13.87 3.93
C ALA A 87 -3.62 12.88 4.57
N ILE A 88 -4.88 12.96 4.16
CA ILE A 88 -5.96 12.12 4.70
C ILE A 88 -6.08 10.85 3.87
N ARG A 89 -5.71 9.71 4.45
CA ARG A 89 -6.00 8.40 3.86
C ARG A 89 -7.51 8.13 3.89
N THR A 90 -8.10 7.90 2.72
CA THR A 90 -9.48 7.42 2.59
C THR A 90 -9.46 5.97 2.10
N THR A 91 -9.82 5.02 2.95
CA THR A 91 -9.82 3.59 2.57
C THR A 91 -11.08 3.23 1.78
N LEU A 92 -10.90 2.59 0.63
CA LEU A 92 -11.96 2.02 -0.19
C LEU A 92 -11.82 0.48 -0.19
N PRO A 93 -12.64 -0.27 0.56
CA PRO A 93 -12.52 -1.73 0.61
C PRO A 93 -12.57 -2.38 -0.78
N VAL A 94 -11.74 -3.41 -1.00
CA VAL A 94 -11.74 -4.17 -2.27
C VAL A 94 -13.00 -5.02 -2.48
N SER A 95 -13.82 -5.20 -1.43
CA SER A 95 -15.11 -5.88 -1.47
C SER A 95 -16.27 -5.02 -2.00
N LEU A 96 -16.05 -3.72 -2.21
CA LEU A 96 -17.10 -2.82 -2.70
C LEU A 96 -17.55 -3.19 -4.12
N THR A 97 -18.85 -3.13 -4.33
CA THR A 97 -19.47 -3.23 -5.66
C THR A 97 -19.21 -1.97 -6.49
N VAL A 98 -19.41 -2.05 -7.81
CA VAL A 98 -19.22 -0.89 -8.71
C VAL A 98 -20.08 0.33 -8.29
N PRO A 99 -21.38 0.20 -7.97
CA PRO A 99 -22.18 1.34 -7.50
C PRO A 99 -21.63 1.98 -6.21
N GLU A 100 -21.18 1.16 -5.26
CA GLU A 100 -20.59 1.67 -4.02
C GLU A 100 -19.25 2.37 -4.27
N LEU A 101 -18.40 1.83 -5.15
CA LEU A 101 -17.16 2.49 -5.58
C LEU A 101 -17.45 3.83 -6.26
N VAL A 102 -18.48 3.92 -7.10
CA VAL A 102 -18.89 5.21 -7.71
C VAL A 102 -19.23 6.24 -6.63
N ALA A 103 -20.07 5.86 -5.65
CA ALA A 103 -20.46 6.76 -4.57
C ALA A 103 -19.24 7.21 -3.75
N ARG A 104 -18.42 6.25 -3.29
CA ARG A 104 -17.27 6.53 -2.43
C ARG A 104 -16.15 7.30 -3.12
N THR A 105 -15.88 7.04 -4.40
CA THR A 105 -14.87 7.80 -5.17
C THR A 105 -15.29 9.24 -5.43
N ARG A 106 -16.60 9.50 -5.54
CA ARG A 106 -17.14 10.87 -5.60
C ARG A 106 -17.02 11.56 -4.25
N GLU A 107 -17.54 10.95 -3.19
CA GLU A 107 -17.48 11.48 -1.82
C GLU A 107 -16.04 11.78 -1.38
N SER A 108 -15.11 10.87 -1.69
CA SER A 108 -13.72 11.03 -1.27
C SER A 108 -13.05 12.23 -1.90
N SER A 109 -13.51 12.75 -3.05
CA SER A 109 -12.84 13.83 -3.80
C SER A 109 -11.30 13.67 -3.84
N ALA A 110 -10.81 12.43 -3.81
CA ALA A 110 -9.39 12.17 -3.60
C ALA A 110 -8.60 12.62 -4.83
N ARG A 111 -7.44 13.21 -4.61
CA ARG A 111 -6.56 13.67 -5.69
C ARG A 111 -5.86 12.50 -6.38
N VAL A 112 -5.45 11.52 -5.59
CA VAL A 112 -4.78 10.30 -6.05
C VAL A 112 -5.56 9.09 -5.56
N LEU A 113 -5.70 8.08 -6.42
CA LEU A 113 -6.12 6.74 -6.04
C LEU A 113 -4.95 5.77 -6.09
N ILE A 114 -4.85 4.89 -5.11
CA ILE A 114 -3.89 3.78 -5.09
C ILE A 114 -4.70 2.48 -5.16
N THR A 115 -4.37 1.60 -6.09
CA THR A 115 -5.07 0.32 -6.27
C THR A 115 -4.12 -0.80 -6.70
N ALA A 116 -4.61 -2.02 -6.84
CA ALA A 116 -3.84 -3.17 -7.31
C ALA A 116 -4.36 -3.64 -8.67
N ASP A 117 -3.51 -4.32 -9.45
CA ASP A 117 -3.91 -5.00 -10.68
C ASP A 117 -5.02 -6.04 -10.39
N ALA A 118 -4.74 -6.91 -9.43
CA ALA A 118 -5.63 -7.91 -8.88
C ALA A 118 -5.20 -8.24 -7.44
N ALA A 119 -5.98 -9.07 -6.77
CA ALA A 119 -5.63 -9.61 -5.47
C ALA A 119 -6.01 -11.08 -5.39
N PHE A 120 -5.23 -11.84 -4.64
CA PHE A 120 -5.59 -13.21 -4.29
C PHE A 120 -6.36 -13.18 -2.97
N TRP A 121 -7.56 -13.76 -2.94
CA TRP A 121 -8.25 -14.06 -1.70
C TRP A 121 -9.22 -15.23 -1.88
N ASP A 122 -9.31 -16.08 -0.86
CA ASP A 122 -10.22 -17.24 -0.84
C ASP A 122 -9.92 -18.21 -1.99
N GLY A 123 -8.65 -18.58 -2.16
CA GLY A 123 -8.25 -19.55 -3.19
C GLY A 123 -8.27 -19.03 -4.64
N ALA A 124 -8.66 -17.78 -4.89
CA ALA A 124 -8.86 -17.25 -6.23
C ALA A 124 -8.26 -15.85 -6.44
N VAL A 125 -7.75 -15.61 -7.64
CA VAL A 125 -7.35 -14.28 -8.11
C VAL A 125 -8.58 -13.50 -8.54
N ARG A 126 -8.78 -12.32 -7.97
CA ARG A 126 -9.92 -11.45 -8.27
C ARG A 126 -9.45 -10.08 -8.79
N PRO A 127 -10.09 -9.58 -9.86
CA PRO A 127 -9.68 -8.32 -10.48
C PRO A 127 -10.02 -7.14 -9.57
N VAL A 128 -9.05 -6.24 -9.35
CA VAL A 128 -9.25 -5.03 -8.53
C VAL A 128 -9.30 -3.80 -9.43
N LYS A 129 -8.27 -3.57 -10.25
CA LYS A 129 -8.21 -2.44 -11.19
C LYS A 129 -9.40 -2.38 -12.16
N PRO A 130 -9.88 -3.49 -12.77
CA PRO A 130 -11.05 -3.44 -13.65
C PRO A 130 -12.34 -2.96 -12.96
N LEU A 131 -12.55 -3.31 -11.69
CA LEU A 131 -13.72 -2.83 -10.91
C LEU A 131 -13.63 -1.33 -10.67
N LEU A 132 -12.43 -0.85 -10.31
CA LEU A 132 -12.20 0.58 -10.14
C LEU A 132 -12.39 1.35 -11.45
N ASP A 133 -11.88 0.83 -12.56
CA ASP A 133 -12.02 1.46 -13.88
C ASP A 133 -13.48 1.60 -14.31
N HIS A 134 -14.28 0.56 -14.08
CA HIS A 134 -15.71 0.61 -14.35
C HIS A 134 -16.39 1.68 -13.48
N ALA A 135 -16.04 1.73 -12.19
CA ALA A 135 -16.57 2.76 -11.29
C ALA A 135 -16.18 4.18 -11.73
N LEU A 136 -14.93 4.41 -12.11
CA LEU A 136 -14.47 5.72 -12.58
C LEU A 136 -15.16 6.12 -13.89
N ALA A 137 -15.33 5.19 -14.83
CA ALA A 137 -16.03 5.45 -16.09
C ALA A 137 -17.51 5.82 -15.87
N ARG A 138 -18.22 5.06 -15.03
CA ARG A 138 -19.61 5.34 -14.66
C ARG A 138 -19.72 6.66 -13.89
N GLY A 139 -18.75 6.94 -13.02
CA GLY A 139 -18.61 8.19 -12.28
C GLY A 139 -18.49 9.40 -13.18
N ALA A 140 -17.68 9.30 -14.24
CA ALA A 140 -17.49 10.36 -15.23
C ALA A 140 -18.75 10.62 -16.06
N ALA A 141 -19.44 9.55 -16.48
CA ALA A 141 -20.66 9.64 -17.29
C ALA A 141 -21.82 10.39 -16.60
N SER A 142 -21.87 10.44 -15.27
CA SER A 142 -22.88 11.21 -14.53
C SER A 142 -22.37 12.56 -13.98
N GLY A 143 -21.37 13.16 -14.64
CA GLY A 143 -20.93 14.54 -14.37
C GLY A 143 -20.01 14.71 -13.15
N GLY A 144 -19.56 13.62 -12.53
CA GLY A 144 -18.65 13.63 -11.37
C GLY A 144 -17.18 13.39 -11.73
N ALA A 145 -16.78 13.66 -12.97
CA ALA A 145 -15.40 13.46 -13.41
C ALA A 145 -14.46 14.44 -12.71
N VAL A 146 -13.59 13.93 -11.85
CA VAL A 146 -12.41 14.64 -11.38
C VAL A 146 -11.23 13.92 -11.99
N ASP A 147 -10.33 14.66 -12.62
CA ASP A 147 -9.05 14.13 -13.07
C ASP A 147 -8.25 13.67 -11.85
N ARG A 148 -7.97 12.38 -11.80
CA ARG A 148 -7.26 11.75 -10.70
C ARG A 148 -6.20 10.82 -11.27
N THR A 149 -4.99 10.91 -10.75
CA THR A 149 -3.96 9.91 -11.04
C THR A 149 -4.26 8.61 -10.27
N VAL A 150 -4.04 7.47 -10.93
CA VAL A 150 -4.19 6.14 -10.33
C VAL A 150 -2.82 5.47 -10.27
N LEU A 151 -2.32 5.22 -9.06
CA LEU A 151 -1.15 4.39 -8.81
C LEU A 151 -1.58 2.93 -8.72
N VAL A 152 -1.02 2.06 -9.56
CA VAL A 152 -1.37 0.65 -9.65
C VAL A 152 -0.23 -0.20 -9.10
N VAL A 153 -0.50 -1.01 -8.09
CA VAL A 153 0.41 -2.00 -7.51
C VAL A 153 0.27 -3.29 -8.31
N ASN A 154 1.41 -3.86 -8.75
CA ASN A 154 1.44 -5.16 -9.39
C ASN A 154 1.54 -6.25 -8.32
N ARG A 155 0.46 -6.99 -8.07
CA ARG A 155 0.41 -8.10 -7.09
C ARG A 155 0.25 -9.45 -7.74
N CYS A 156 -0.41 -9.55 -8.91
CA CYS A 156 -0.70 -10.84 -9.55
C CYS A 156 -0.23 -10.94 -11.00
N SER A 157 0.54 -9.96 -11.53
CA SER A 157 1.03 -9.96 -12.91
C SER A 157 -0.08 -10.11 -13.95
N ARG A 158 -1.27 -9.57 -13.65
CA ARG A 158 -2.41 -9.70 -14.55
C ARG A 158 -2.37 -8.60 -15.61
N PRO A 159 -2.70 -8.90 -16.87
CA PRO A 159 -3.00 -7.86 -17.84
C PRO A 159 -4.15 -6.98 -17.32
N VAL A 160 -3.91 -5.68 -17.25
CA VAL A 160 -4.91 -4.68 -16.85
C VAL A 160 -5.05 -3.63 -17.92
N SER A 161 -6.29 -3.16 -18.12
CA SER A 161 -6.54 -2.00 -18.98
C SER A 161 -5.82 -0.78 -18.42
N TRP A 162 -5.21 -0.02 -19.33
CA TRP A 162 -4.38 1.13 -18.98
C TRP A 162 -4.90 2.40 -19.65
N LYS A 163 -4.94 3.50 -18.90
CA LYS A 163 -5.24 4.83 -19.44
C LYS A 163 -4.01 5.74 -19.38
N PRO A 164 -3.39 6.08 -20.53
CA PRO A 164 -2.25 6.98 -20.58
C PRO A 164 -2.53 8.32 -19.89
N GLY A 165 -1.54 8.85 -19.17
CA GLY A 165 -1.65 10.09 -18.41
C GLY A 165 -2.42 9.98 -17.07
N ARG A 166 -3.22 8.93 -16.88
CA ARG A 166 -3.96 8.67 -15.63
C ARG A 166 -3.29 7.60 -14.78
N ASP A 167 -2.95 6.46 -15.39
CA ASP A 167 -2.46 5.28 -14.70
C ASP A 167 -0.93 5.26 -14.67
N LEU A 168 -0.36 4.97 -13.49
CA LEU A 168 1.08 4.87 -13.24
C LEU A 168 1.36 3.61 -12.42
N TRP A 169 2.44 2.87 -12.75
CA TRP A 169 2.87 1.75 -11.92
C TRP A 169 3.50 2.25 -10.63
N TRP A 170 3.10 1.66 -9.49
CA TRP A 170 3.62 1.98 -8.16
C TRP A 170 5.14 1.76 -8.09
N HIS A 171 5.60 0.59 -8.51
CA HIS A 171 7.01 0.19 -8.40
C HIS A 171 7.91 1.09 -9.25
N GLU A 172 7.51 1.40 -10.49
CA GLU A 172 8.20 2.34 -11.36
C GLU A 172 8.24 3.75 -10.76
N ALA A 173 7.11 4.24 -10.24
CA ALA A 173 7.02 5.59 -9.66
C ALA A 173 7.91 5.75 -8.43
N LEU A 174 7.99 4.70 -7.59
CA LEU A 174 8.85 4.69 -6.39
C LEU A 174 10.32 4.39 -6.73
N GLY A 175 10.62 3.87 -7.92
CA GLY A 175 11.95 3.37 -8.27
C GLY A 175 12.35 2.15 -7.44
N VAL A 176 11.39 1.28 -7.14
CA VAL A 176 11.59 0.01 -6.43
C VAL A 176 11.27 -1.15 -7.36
N PRO A 177 11.84 -2.35 -7.14
CA PRO A 177 11.46 -3.53 -7.91
C PRO A 177 9.96 -3.79 -7.82
N ALA A 178 9.38 -4.31 -8.91
CA ALA A 178 8.03 -4.88 -8.83
C ALA A 178 8.00 -6.01 -7.79
N ALA A 179 6.85 -6.21 -7.18
CA ALA A 179 6.64 -7.30 -6.25
C ALA A 179 6.94 -8.63 -6.97
N THR A 180 7.97 -9.36 -6.56
CA THR A 180 8.38 -10.62 -7.20
C THR A 180 7.26 -11.65 -7.09
N HIS A 181 6.88 -12.24 -8.23
CA HIS A 181 5.78 -13.22 -8.37
C HIS A 181 6.19 -14.63 -7.97
#